data_AF-A0A9E1ZSZ7-F1
#
_entry.id   AF-A0A9E1ZSZ7-F1
#
_cell.length_a   1.000
_cell.length_b   1.000
_cell.length_c   1.000
_cell.angle_alpha   90.00
_cell.angle_beta   90.00
_cell.angle_gamma   90.00
#
_symmetry.space_group_name_H-M   'P 1'
#
loop_
_entity.id
_entity.type
_entity.pdbx_description
1 polymer ?
#
loop_
_entity_poly.entity_id
_entity_poly.type
_entity_poly.pdbx_seq_one_letter_code
_entity_poly.pdbx_strand_id
1 'polypeptide(L)' 'MIPILDSHHHIWRHADLPWLNGPEVTRVFGPYEGLRRDYLMEDLMADMAGSGIVGSVYLQVNWAPE' A
#
# COMPACT_ATOMS: atom_id res chain seq x y z
N MET A 1 -26.06 -9.58 1.89
CA MET A 1 -24.81 -8.98 2.40
C MET A 1 -24.73 -7.57 1.83
N ILE A 2 -24.34 -6.59 2.65
CA ILE A 2 -24.15 -5.21 2.15
C ILE A 2 -22.77 -5.17 1.46
N PRO A 3 -22.65 -4.67 0.23
CA PRO A 3 -21.36 -4.53 -0.44
C PRO A 3 -20.44 -3.58 0.34
N ILE A 4 -19.18 -3.97 0.54
CA ILE A 4 -18.16 -3.17 1.24
C ILE A 4 -17.19 -2.58 0.23
N LEU A 5 -16.90 -1.28 0.34
CA LEU A 5 -15.82 -0.62 -0.39
C LEU A 5 -14.70 -0.29 0.58
N ASP A 6 -13.48 -0.69 0.23
CA ASP A 6 -12.28 -0.20 0.91
C ASP A 6 -12.00 1.22 0.42
N SER A 7 -12.17 2.19 1.32
CA SER A 7 -11.98 3.60 0.99
C SER A 7 -10.52 4.00 0.80
N HIS A 8 -9.55 3.14 1.13
CA HIS A 8 -8.15 3.52 1.13
C HIS A 8 -7.22 2.31 0.97
N HIS A 9 -6.61 2.17 -0.21
CA HIS A 9 -5.45 1.29 -0.41
C HIS A 9 -4.28 2.02 -1.07
N HIS A 10 -3.10 1.41 -0.92
CA HIS A 10 -1.89 1.77 -1.64
C HIS A 10 -1.35 0.52 -2.35
N ILE A 11 -0.75 0.73 -3.52
CA ILE A 11 0.11 -0.24 -4.22
C ILE A 11 1.34 0.50 -4.72
N TRP A 12 2.48 -0.18 -4.75
CA TRP A 12 3.75 0.42 -5.14
C TRP A 12 4.76 -0.62 -5.63
N ARG A 13 5.69 -0.14 -6.46
CA ARG A 13 7.00 -0.77 -6.60
C ARG A 13 7.97 -0.09 -5.66
N HIS A 14 8.75 -0.86 -4.92
CA HIS A 14 9.71 -0.37 -3.95
C HIS A 14 10.73 0.59 -4.59
N ALA A 15 11.21 0.24 -5.78
CA ALA A 15 12.16 1.05 -6.54
C ALA A 15 11.66 2.47 -6.86
N ASP A 16 10.34 2.66 -6.93
CA ASP A 16 9.72 3.91 -7.34
C ASP A 16 9.40 4.84 -6.15
N LEU A 17 9.71 4.43 -4.90
CA LEU A 17 9.44 5.20 -3.68
C LEU A 17 10.72 5.66 -2.97
N PRO A 18 11.25 6.86 -3.29
CA PRO A 18 12.48 7.36 -2.68
C PRO A 18 12.44 7.42 -1.15
N TRP A 19 11.28 7.74 -0.57
CA TRP A 19 11.11 7.82 0.89
C TRP A 19 11.23 6.45 1.58
N LEU A 20 11.04 5.36 0.83
CA LEU A 20 11.09 3.98 1.31
C LEU A 20 12.42 3.27 0.95
N ASN A 21 13.17 3.83 0.00
CA ASN A 21 14.51 3.38 -0.41
C ASN A 21 15.65 3.95 0.45
N GLY A 22 15.37 4.97 1.27
CA GLY A 22 16.35 5.58 2.16
C GLY A 22 16.64 4.76 3.44
N PRO A 23 17.61 5.20 4.26
CA PRO A 23 17.85 4.63 5.58
C PRO A 23 16.58 4.70 6.44
N GLU A 24 16.48 3.80 7.42
CA GLU A 24 15.33 3.82 8.33
C GLU A 24 15.35 5.11 9.14
N VAL A 25 14.20 5.80 9.17
CA VAL A 25 13.99 6.99 9.98
C VAL A 25 12.81 6.77 10.90
N THR A 26 12.83 7.30 12.12
CA THR A 26 11.69 7.18 13.03
C THR A 26 10.45 7.83 12.40
N ARG A 27 9.39 7.04 12.20
CA ARG A 27 8.09 7.51 11.68
C ARG A 27 7.02 7.36 12.75
N VAL A 28 5.96 8.18 12.65
CA VAL A 28 4.80 8.16 13.58
C VAL A 28 4.05 6.83 13.57
N PHE A 29 4.20 6.04 12.50
CA PHE A 29 3.56 4.74 12.31
C PHE A 29 4.45 3.55 12.71
N GLY A 30 5.60 3.81 13.35
CA GLY A 30 6.49 2.75 13.85
C GLY A 30 7.39 2.12 12.77
N PRO A 31 8.01 0.96 13.09
CA PRO A 31 8.91 0.27 12.16
C PRO A 31 8.18 -0.14 10.88
N TYR A 32 8.79 0.13 9.73
CA TYR A 32 8.19 -0.08 8.40
C TYR A 32 9.03 -0.98 7.48
N GLU A 33 9.94 -1.77 8.06
CA GLU A 33 10.79 -2.69 7.30
C GLU A 33 9.96 -3.65 6.43
N GLY A 34 8.81 -4.11 6.95
CA GLY A 34 7.90 -4.98 6.20
C GLY A 34 7.29 -4.34 4.94
N LEU A 35 7.33 -3.02 4.82
CA LEU A 35 6.89 -2.29 3.63
C LEU A 35 7.97 -2.21 2.55
N ARG A 36 9.25 -2.47 2.86
CA ARG A 36 10.40 -2.37 1.93
C ARG A 36 10.46 -3.54 0.94
N ARG A 37 9.38 -3.69 0.18
CA ARG A 37 9.16 -4.67 -0.89
C ARG A 37 8.14 -4.11 -1.86
N ASP A 38 8.00 -4.74 -3.01
CA ASP A 38 6.86 -4.45 -3.88
C ASP A 38 5.56 -4.87 -3.19
N TYR A 39 4.50 -4.09 -3.42
CA TYR A 39 3.14 -4.44 -3.07
C TYR A 39 2.25 -4.11 -4.25
N LEU A 40 1.95 -5.14 -5.05
CA LEU A 40 1.31 -5.00 -6.35
C LEU A 40 -0.19 -5.31 -6.26
N MET A 41 -0.87 -5.19 -7.40
CA MET A 41 -2.30 -5.48 -7.49
C MET A 41 -2.60 -6.92 -7.09
N GLU A 42 -1.72 -7.86 -7.43
CA GLU A 42 -1.87 -9.28 -7.09
C GLU A 42 -1.82 -9.52 -5.58
N ASP A 43 -0.95 -8.82 -4.86
CA ASP A 43 -0.85 -8.89 -3.40
C ASP A 43 -2.13 -8.31 -2.76
N LEU A 44 -2.59 -7.16 -3.24
CA LEU A 44 -3.84 -6.54 -2.79
C LEU A 44 -5.03 -7.49 -3.00
N MET A 45 -5.14 -8.10 -4.18
CA MET A 45 -6.23 -9.04 -4.48
C MET A 45 -6.18 -10.28 -3.58
N ALA A 46 -4.98 -10.79 -3.27
CA ALA A 46 -4.79 -11.91 -2.36
C ALA A 46 -5.21 -11.54 -0.93
N ASP A 47 -4.83 -10.37 -0.44
CA ASP A 47 -5.19 -9.87 0.90
C ASP A 47 -6.68 -9.57 1.03
N MET A 48 -7.32 -9.10 -0.05
CA MET A 48 -8.76 -8.84 -0.09
C MET A 48 -9.61 -10.10 -0.18
N ALA A 49 -9.02 -11.27 -0.50
CA ALA A 49 -9.76 -12.49 -0.71
C ALA A 49 -10.54 -12.92 0.56
N GLY A 50 -11.84 -13.14 0.43
CA GLY A 50 -12.70 -13.55 1.54
C GLY A 50 -13.14 -12.44 2.49
N SER A 51 -12.69 -11.19 2.29
CA SER A 51 -13.08 -10.03 3.13
C SER A 51 -14.52 -9.52 2.86
N GLY A 52 -15.10 -9.86 1.69
CA GLY A 52 -16.38 -9.29 1.24
C GLY A 52 -16.26 -7.89 0.62
N ILE A 53 -15.04 -7.36 0.48
CA ILE A 53 -14.79 -6.10 -0.24
C ILE A 53 -15.04 -6.31 -1.74
N VAL A 54 -15.83 -5.42 -2.34
CA VAL A 54 -16.22 -5.48 -3.77
C VAL A 54 -15.49 -4.47 -4.64
N GLY A 55 -14.70 -3.59 -4.04
CA GLY A 55 -13.88 -2.59 -4.72
C GLY A 55 -13.09 -1.76 -3.72
N SER A 56 -12.09 -1.05 -4.21
CA SER A 56 -11.22 -0.22 -3.38
C SER A 56 -10.83 1.09 -4.06
N VAL A 57 -10.49 2.10 -3.27
CA VAL A 57 -10.04 3.41 -3.74
C VAL A 57 -8.53 3.52 -3.56
N TYR A 58 -7.84 3.78 -4.67
CA TYR A 58 -6.40 3.99 -4.68
C TYR A 58 -6.05 5.39 -4.19
N LEU A 59 -5.08 5.49 -3.27
CA LEU A 59 -4.46 6.75 -2.90
C LEU A 59 -2.97 6.76 -3.25
N GLN A 60 -2.48 7.91 -3.70
CA GLN A 60 -1.06 8.13 -3.94
C GLN A 60 -0.25 7.88 -2.66
N VAL A 61 0.96 7.33 -2.80
CA VAL A 61 1.81 6.87 -1.67
C VAL A 61 3.09 7.70 -1.55
N ASN A 62 2.94 9.02 -1.66
CA ASN A 62 4.02 10.00 -1.73
C ASN A 62 5.02 9.68 -2.85
N TRP A 63 4.48 9.53 -4.07
CA TRP A 63 5.32 9.42 -5.27
C TRP A 63 6.25 10.61 -5.37
N ALA A 64 7.43 10.39 -5.95
CA ALA A 64 8.33 11.48 -6.26
C ALA A 64 7.60 12.47 -7.21
N PRO A 65 7.71 13.78 -6.97
CA PRO A 65 7.31 14.76 -7.97
C PRO A 65 8.17 14.59 -9.23
N GLU A 66 7.59 14.88 -10.38
CA GLU A 66 8.31 14.94 -11.67
C GLU A 66 9.44 15.98 -11.68
#